data_AF-A0A1F7LD74-F1
#
_entry.id   AF-A0A1F7LD74-F1
#
_cell.length_a   1.000
_cell.length_b   1.000
_cell.length_c   1.000
_cell.angle_alpha   90.00
_cell.angle_beta   90.00
_cell.angle_gamma   90.00
#
_symmetry.space_group_name_H-M   'P 1'
#
loop_
_entity.id
_entity.type
_entity.pdbx_description
1 polymer ?
#
loop_
_entity_poly.entity_id
_entity_poly.type
_entity_poly.pdbx_seq_one_letter_code
_entity_poly.pdbx_strand_id
1 'polypeptide(L)'
;MDLTGLIGAPMSRLAPVLEEGIREKRPAEALGRMGALLVERSLHLLRRASRAEILEECLELGKLLTGPAGAALREAHPEIYGAWFGLSRLLAEAARRSDRAAVDSILRSYKGQAQAVLEALAERGGPMPRSEVRARLGVSESYLSHILRDLDEADLIVRRREEGRDIVLDLGPVGREVVQQSVLPPWLDHVAGVLDRLRSGEGEAPEADRLEAELMDRGAPSRLAARRLAEALSALAPGLPRSTGAAESPAPARDWNMGLSGLWANRAADLRDRHTRPVADLGVVPAHPG
;
A
#
# COMPACT_ATOMS: atom_id res chain seq x y z
N MET A 1 -23.77 34.54 15.63
CA MET A 1 -23.77 33.08 15.85
C MET A 1 -22.47 32.74 16.55
N ASP A 2 -22.54 32.23 17.77
CA ASP A 2 -21.35 31.75 18.49
C ASP A 2 -20.97 30.37 17.94
N LEU A 3 -19.74 30.25 17.43
CA LEU A 3 -19.21 29.02 16.82
C LEU A 3 -18.11 28.38 17.68
N THR A 4 -17.74 28.99 18.81
CA THR A 4 -16.58 28.57 19.62
C THR A 4 -16.71 27.14 20.15
N GLY A 5 -17.93 26.70 20.51
CA GLY A 5 -18.21 25.34 20.97
C GLY A 5 -18.10 24.25 19.90
N LEU A 6 -17.90 24.61 18.63
CA LEU A 6 -17.91 23.66 17.53
C LEU A 6 -16.51 23.27 17.01
N ILE A 7 -15.43 23.88 17.52
CA ILE A 7 -14.05 23.56 17.10
C ILE A 7 -13.75 22.05 17.26
N GLY A 8 -14.25 21.43 18.33
CA GLY A 8 -14.07 20.00 18.60
C GLY A 8 -15.14 19.09 18.00
N ALA A 9 -16.21 19.62 17.41
CA ALA A 9 -17.32 18.81 16.89
C ALA A 9 -16.96 18.19 15.52
N PRO A 10 -17.28 16.92 15.25
CA PRO A 10 -16.98 16.28 13.96
C PRO A 10 -17.63 17.03 12.78
N MET A 11 -17.03 16.96 11.59
CA MET A 11 -17.59 17.63 10.41
C MET A 11 -19.02 17.20 10.10
N SER A 12 -19.42 15.97 10.43
CA SER A 12 -20.81 15.50 10.29
C SER A 12 -21.82 16.33 11.09
N ARG A 13 -21.40 16.99 12.18
CA ARG A 13 -22.23 17.95 12.93
C ARG A 13 -22.11 19.39 12.41
N LEU A 14 -20.95 19.76 11.88
CA LEU A 14 -20.68 21.10 11.34
C LEU A 14 -21.29 21.31 9.95
N ALA A 15 -21.24 20.30 9.08
CA ALA A 15 -21.65 20.39 7.69
C ALA A 15 -23.09 20.90 7.53
N PRO A 16 -24.11 20.44 8.31
CA PRO A 16 -25.46 21.00 8.22
C PRO A 16 -25.52 22.50 8.58
N VAL A 17 -24.72 22.96 9.55
CA VAL A 17 -24.67 24.37 9.96
C VAL A 17 -24.04 25.25 8.86
N LEU A 18 -22.99 24.74 8.22
CA LEU A 18 -22.35 25.40 7.08
C LEU A 18 -23.30 25.43 5.87
N GLU A 19 -23.95 24.30 5.59
CA GLU A 19 -24.92 24.17 4.51
C GLU A 19 -26.07 25.17 4.67
N GLU A 20 -26.65 25.26 5.87
CA GLU A 20 -27.72 26.23 6.16
C GLU A 20 -27.22 27.67 6.01
N GLY A 21 -26.02 27.97 6.51
CA GLY A 21 -25.43 29.31 6.34
C GLY A 21 -25.23 29.72 4.88
N ILE A 22 -24.88 28.76 4.01
CA ILE A 22 -24.77 28.99 2.56
C ILE A 22 -26.16 29.15 1.94
N ARG A 23 -27.11 28.29 2.29
CA ARG A 23 -28.47 28.26 1.74
C ARG A 23 -29.24 29.55 2.06
N GLU A 24 -29.08 30.08 3.26
CA GLU A 24 -29.64 31.36 3.70
C GLU A 24 -28.98 32.59 3.03
N LYS A 25 -27.99 32.39 2.14
CA LYS A 25 -27.21 33.45 1.47
C LYS A 25 -26.68 34.47 2.47
N ARG A 26 -26.12 33.99 3.58
CA ARG A 26 -25.57 34.85 4.63
C ARG A 26 -24.51 35.80 4.05
N PRO A 27 -24.36 37.00 4.65
CA PRO A 27 -23.35 37.95 4.19
C PRO A 27 -21.95 37.33 4.26
N ALA A 28 -21.07 37.77 3.35
CA ALA A 28 -19.69 37.27 3.23
C ALA A 28 -18.93 37.27 4.57
N GLU A 29 -19.17 38.24 5.45
CA GLU A 29 -18.57 38.30 6.79
C GLU A 29 -18.94 37.10 7.67
N ALA A 30 -20.19 36.63 7.61
CA ALA A 30 -20.64 35.47 8.36
C ALA A 30 -20.04 34.17 7.81
N LEU A 31 -19.96 34.04 6.48
CA LEU A 31 -19.28 32.92 5.82
C LEU A 31 -17.78 32.93 6.10
N GLY A 32 -17.16 34.12 6.19
CA GLY A 32 -15.77 34.30 6.58
C GLY A 32 -15.49 33.77 7.99
N ARG A 33 -16.37 34.03 8.97
CA ARG A 33 -16.27 33.46 10.32
C ARG A 33 -16.37 31.93 10.32
N MET A 34 -17.25 31.36 9.50
CA MET A 34 -17.33 29.90 9.30
C MET A 34 -16.03 29.36 8.68
N GLY A 35 -15.44 30.10 7.73
CA GLY A 35 -14.12 29.77 7.18
C GLY A 35 -13.01 29.79 8.23
N ALA A 36 -12.98 30.78 9.12
CA ALA A 36 -12.02 30.83 10.22
C ALA A 36 -12.14 29.60 11.14
N LEU A 37 -13.37 29.18 11.47
CA LEU A 37 -13.61 27.95 12.21
C LEU A 37 -13.04 26.72 11.50
N LEU A 38 -13.25 26.60 10.18
CA LEU A 38 -12.69 25.50 9.38
C LEU A 38 -11.16 25.50 9.38
N VAL A 39 -10.52 26.67 9.34
CA VAL A 39 -9.05 26.80 9.45
C VAL A 39 -8.57 26.33 10.82
N GLU A 40 -9.13 26.85 11.91
CA GLU A 40 -8.75 26.47 13.27
C GLU A 40 -8.94 24.98 13.52
N ARG A 41 -10.05 24.42 13.04
CA ARG A 41 -10.33 22.99 13.10
C ARG A 41 -9.35 22.17 12.29
N SER A 42 -9.03 22.59 11.07
CA SER A 42 -8.01 21.93 10.24
C SER A 42 -6.66 21.89 10.97
N LEU A 43 -6.24 23.01 11.58
CA LEU A 43 -5.01 23.07 12.38
C LEU A 43 -5.07 22.16 13.62
N HIS A 44 -6.22 22.06 14.27
CA HIS A 44 -6.42 21.15 15.39
C HIS A 44 -6.23 19.69 14.95
N LEU A 45 -6.90 19.30 13.86
CA LEU A 45 -6.83 17.95 13.32
C LEU A 45 -5.39 17.58 12.92
N LEU A 46 -4.72 18.46 12.19
CA LEU A 46 -3.32 18.25 11.77
C LEU A 46 -2.34 18.09 12.94
N ARG A 47 -2.66 18.63 14.12
CA ARG A 47 -1.79 18.53 15.31
C ARG A 47 -2.10 17.35 16.21
N ARG A 48 -3.36 16.91 16.28
CA ARG A 48 -3.82 16.04 17.37
C ARG A 48 -4.69 14.87 16.91
N ALA A 49 -5.32 14.97 15.75
CA ALA A 49 -6.24 13.95 15.32
C ALA A 49 -5.49 12.77 14.69
N SER A 50 -6.12 11.61 14.81
CA SER A 50 -5.76 10.44 14.04
C SER A 50 -6.01 10.67 12.55
N ARG A 51 -5.38 9.85 11.73
CA ARG A 51 -5.60 9.83 10.28
C ARG A 51 -7.06 9.56 9.91
N ALA A 52 -7.71 8.62 10.59
CA ALA A 52 -9.11 8.28 10.33
C ALA A 52 -10.01 9.52 10.52
N GLU A 53 -9.77 10.30 11.57
CA GLU A 53 -10.48 11.56 11.81
C GLU A 53 -10.19 12.62 10.74
N ILE A 54 -8.93 12.76 10.28
CA ILE A 54 -8.58 13.69 9.18
C ILE A 54 -9.27 13.26 7.87
N LEU A 55 -9.32 11.96 7.58
CA LEU A 55 -9.99 11.43 6.38
C LEU A 55 -11.51 11.64 6.44
N GLU A 56 -12.14 11.30 7.57
CA GLU A 56 -13.57 11.55 7.78
C GLU A 56 -13.89 13.04 7.60
N GLU A 57 -13.09 13.91 8.22
CA GLU A 57 -13.24 15.35 8.06
C GLU A 57 -13.15 15.79 6.60
N CYS A 58 -12.13 15.30 5.89
CA CYS A 58 -11.91 15.62 4.49
C CYS A 58 -13.08 15.14 3.61
N LEU A 59 -13.60 13.94 3.87
CA LEU A 59 -14.72 13.38 3.10
C LEU A 59 -15.99 14.19 3.31
N GLU A 60 -16.33 14.55 4.54
CA GLU A 60 -17.52 15.34 4.84
C GLU A 60 -17.41 16.77 4.30
N LEU A 61 -16.25 17.42 4.44
CA LEU A 61 -16.01 18.74 3.83
C LEU A 61 -16.04 18.67 2.30
N GLY A 62 -15.50 17.60 1.72
CA GLY A 62 -15.56 17.34 0.29
C GLY A 62 -16.99 17.20 -0.22
N LYS A 63 -17.83 16.42 0.46
CA LYS A 63 -19.27 16.28 0.13
C LYS A 63 -19.98 17.63 0.16
N LEU A 64 -19.76 18.44 1.20
CA LEU A 64 -20.34 19.78 1.30
C LEU A 64 -19.94 20.66 0.10
N LEU A 65 -18.65 20.68 -0.26
CA LEU A 65 -18.10 21.54 -1.31
C LEU A 65 -18.37 21.06 -2.74
N THR A 66 -18.72 19.79 -2.92
CA THR A 66 -19.09 19.23 -4.23
C THR A 66 -20.61 19.13 -4.43
N GLY A 67 -21.38 19.26 -3.36
CA GLY A 67 -22.84 19.27 -3.39
C GLY A 67 -23.45 20.62 -3.77
N PRO A 68 -24.79 20.73 -3.67
CA PRO A 68 -25.54 21.94 -4.05
C PRO A 68 -25.10 23.20 -3.29
N ALA A 69 -24.78 23.08 -2.00
CA ALA A 69 -24.29 24.22 -1.22
C ALA A 69 -22.91 24.67 -1.68
N GLY A 70 -21.98 23.75 -1.95
CA GLY A 70 -20.70 24.10 -2.56
C GLY A 70 -20.85 24.84 -3.89
N ALA A 71 -21.79 24.41 -4.75
CA ALA A 71 -22.09 25.10 -6.01
C ALA A 71 -22.61 26.53 -5.78
N ALA A 72 -23.57 26.69 -4.86
CA ALA A 72 -24.11 28.00 -4.50
C ALA A 72 -23.04 28.93 -3.89
N LEU A 73 -22.18 28.39 -3.02
CA LEU A 73 -21.06 29.12 -2.43
C LEU A 73 -20.05 29.55 -3.51
N ARG A 74 -19.75 28.68 -4.48
CA ARG A 74 -18.85 28.99 -5.60
C ARG A 74 -19.38 30.12 -6.48
N GLU A 75 -20.68 30.13 -6.73
CA GLU A 75 -21.33 31.16 -7.54
C GLU A 75 -21.39 32.51 -6.81
N ALA A 76 -21.80 32.52 -5.53
CA ALA A 76 -21.98 33.75 -4.76
C ALA A 76 -20.66 34.33 -4.21
N HIS A 77 -19.72 33.48 -3.80
CA HIS A 77 -18.49 33.84 -3.08
C HIS A 77 -17.31 32.94 -3.51
N PRO A 78 -16.81 33.07 -4.75
CA PRO A 78 -15.78 32.19 -5.31
C PRO A 78 -14.47 32.19 -4.50
N GLU A 79 -14.12 33.30 -3.86
CA GLU A 79 -12.96 33.43 -2.98
C GLU A 79 -13.08 32.58 -1.70
N ILE A 80 -14.26 32.55 -1.08
CA ILE A 80 -14.53 31.75 0.12
C ILE A 80 -14.55 30.27 -0.26
N TYR A 81 -15.22 29.93 -1.37
CA TYR A 81 -15.21 28.59 -1.93
C TYR A 81 -13.77 28.08 -2.16
N GLY A 82 -12.94 28.89 -2.82
CA GLY A 82 -11.54 28.55 -3.10
C GLY A 82 -10.73 28.28 -1.83
N ALA A 83 -10.91 29.08 -0.78
CA ALA A 83 -10.25 28.87 0.51
C ALA A 83 -10.68 27.54 1.16
N TRP A 84 -11.98 27.26 1.20
CA TRP A 84 -12.50 26.02 1.83
C TRP A 84 -12.09 24.78 1.04
N PHE A 85 -12.10 24.87 -0.29
CA PHE A 85 -11.61 23.80 -1.16
C PHE A 85 -10.11 23.56 -0.99
N GLY A 86 -9.32 24.62 -0.83
CA GLY A 86 -7.90 24.53 -0.48
C GLY A 86 -7.67 23.79 0.84
N LEU A 87 -8.45 24.07 1.88
CA LEU A 87 -8.39 23.36 3.16
C LEU A 87 -8.73 21.88 3.02
N SER A 88 -9.81 21.54 2.29
CA SER A 88 -10.18 20.15 2.02
C SER A 88 -9.04 19.39 1.34
N ARG A 89 -8.38 20.00 0.33
CA ARG A 89 -7.22 19.39 -0.33
C ARG A 89 -6.02 19.24 0.59
N LEU A 90 -5.77 20.20 1.48
CA LEU A 90 -4.69 20.13 2.45
C LEU A 90 -4.91 18.98 3.44
N LEU A 91 -6.12 18.82 3.97
CA LEU A 91 -6.48 17.70 4.85
C LEU A 91 -6.34 16.37 4.12
N ALA A 92 -6.78 16.29 2.86
CA ALA A 92 -6.59 15.10 2.03
C ALA A 92 -5.10 14.73 1.89
N GLU A 93 -4.24 15.73 1.63
CA GLU A 93 -2.81 15.50 1.47
C GLU A 93 -2.12 15.16 2.81
N ALA A 94 -2.55 15.77 3.90
CA ALA A 94 -2.05 15.44 5.23
C ALA A 94 -2.37 13.99 5.62
N ALA A 95 -3.60 13.56 5.34
CA ALA A 95 -3.99 12.16 5.51
C ALA A 95 -3.10 11.21 4.69
N ARG A 96 -2.70 11.60 3.46
CA ARG A 96 -1.81 10.81 2.59
C ARG A 96 -0.34 10.82 3.04
N ARG A 97 0.19 11.97 3.46
CA ARG A 97 1.63 12.13 3.79
C ARG A 97 2.03 11.48 5.10
N SER A 98 1.12 11.43 6.06
CA SER A 98 1.33 10.69 7.31
C SER A 98 1.67 9.21 7.04
N ASP A 99 1.23 8.66 5.92
CA ASP A 99 1.36 7.23 5.60
C ASP A 99 2.77 6.87 5.11
N ARG A 100 3.41 7.66 4.25
CA ARG A 100 4.63 7.19 3.55
C ARG A 100 5.85 6.97 4.47
N ALA A 101 6.10 7.88 5.41
CA ALA A 101 7.23 7.74 6.33
C ALA A 101 7.01 6.61 7.36
N ALA A 102 5.76 6.44 7.81
CA ALA A 102 5.40 5.36 8.73
C ALA A 102 5.44 4.00 8.03
N VAL A 103 4.97 3.90 6.79
CA VAL A 103 5.02 2.67 5.98
C VAL A 103 6.46 2.19 5.83
N ASP A 104 7.38 3.05 5.42
CA ASP A 104 8.80 2.66 5.30
C ASP A 104 9.38 2.17 6.63
N SER A 105 9.01 2.80 7.74
CA SER A 105 9.43 2.39 9.07
C SER A 105 8.85 1.02 9.44
N ILE A 106 7.55 0.79 9.22
CA ILE A 106 6.87 -0.47 9.52
C ILE A 106 7.48 -1.61 8.69
N LEU A 107 7.66 -1.42 7.38
CA LEU A 107 8.23 -2.42 6.50
C LEU A 107 9.65 -2.83 6.91
N ARG A 108 10.43 -1.89 7.46
CA ARG A 108 11.80 -2.15 7.96
C ARG A 108 11.86 -2.73 9.37
N SER A 109 10.91 -2.39 10.25
CA SER A 109 10.95 -2.71 11.70
C SER A 109 10.89 -4.21 12.01
N TYR A 110 10.37 -5.01 11.08
CA TYR A 110 10.11 -6.44 11.29
C TYR A 110 11.09 -7.37 10.55
N LYS A 111 12.34 -6.94 10.32
CA LYS A 111 13.35 -7.72 9.56
C LYS A 111 12.81 -8.20 8.20
N GLY A 112 11.99 -7.37 7.54
CA GLY A 112 11.34 -7.68 6.27
C GLY A 112 10.09 -8.57 6.35
N GLN A 113 9.67 -9.04 7.52
CA GLN A 113 8.47 -9.89 7.64
C GLN A 113 7.18 -9.15 7.30
N ALA A 114 7.10 -7.86 7.63
CA ALA A 114 5.98 -7.01 7.20
C ALA A 114 5.87 -6.95 5.67
N GLN A 115 6.99 -6.80 4.97
CA GLN A 115 7.03 -6.86 3.50
C GLN A 115 6.65 -8.25 2.99
N ALA A 116 7.15 -9.33 3.62
CA ALA A 116 6.80 -10.70 3.25
C ALA A 116 5.30 -11.01 3.39
N VAL A 117 4.59 -10.38 4.33
CA VAL A 117 3.12 -10.46 4.41
C VAL A 117 2.48 -9.84 3.16
N LEU A 118 2.92 -8.65 2.76
CA LEU A 118 2.37 -7.97 1.56
C LEU A 118 2.67 -8.76 0.28
N GLU A 119 3.87 -9.31 0.16
CA GLU A 119 4.27 -10.21 -0.93
C GLU A 119 3.38 -11.45 -0.99
N ALA A 120 3.11 -12.10 0.15
CA ALA A 120 2.24 -13.27 0.21
C ALA A 120 0.80 -12.94 -0.22
N LEU A 121 0.25 -11.81 0.23
CA LEU A 121 -1.09 -11.35 -0.16
C LEU A 121 -1.15 -10.99 -1.66
N ALA A 122 -0.12 -10.31 -2.16
CA ALA A 122 0.00 -9.93 -3.57
C ALA A 122 0.07 -11.15 -4.49
N GLU A 123 0.91 -12.13 -4.15
CA GLU A 123 1.07 -13.37 -4.91
C GLU A 123 -0.23 -14.18 -4.97
N ARG A 124 -1.03 -14.18 -3.89
CA ARG A 124 -2.33 -14.85 -3.88
C ARG A 124 -3.39 -14.10 -4.69
N GLY A 125 -3.26 -12.79 -4.86
CA GLY A 125 -4.20 -11.95 -5.61
C GLY A 125 -5.59 -11.80 -4.95
N GLY A 126 -5.71 -12.08 -3.65
CA GLY A 126 -6.98 -12.00 -2.94
C GLY A 126 -6.88 -12.34 -1.45
N PRO A 127 -8.02 -12.48 -0.76
CA PRO A 127 -8.04 -12.71 0.68
C PRO A 127 -7.30 -14.00 1.09
N MET A 128 -6.50 -13.92 2.15
CA MET A 128 -5.69 -15.01 2.69
C MET A 128 -5.98 -15.22 4.19
N PRO A 129 -6.24 -16.46 4.64
CA PRO A 129 -6.35 -16.75 6.07
C PRO A 129 -5.07 -16.42 6.83
N ARG A 130 -5.20 -15.90 8.04
CA ARG A 130 -4.08 -15.58 8.92
C ARG A 130 -3.20 -16.80 9.20
N SER A 131 -3.80 -17.96 9.42
CA SER A 131 -3.09 -19.23 9.62
C SER A 131 -2.20 -19.61 8.43
N GLU A 132 -2.64 -19.31 7.19
CA GLU A 132 -1.86 -19.52 5.97
C GLU A 132 -0.64 -18.57 5.92
N VAL A 133 -0.84 -17.27 6.20
CA VAL A 133 0.26 -16.30 6.32
C VAL A 133 1.28 -16.75 7.36
N ARG A 134 0.82 -17.19 8.54
CA ARG A 134 1.69 -17.69 9.61
C ARG A 134 2.52 -18.89 9.17
N ALA A 135 1.88 -19.87 8.53
CA ALA A 135 2.54 -21.07 8.06
C ALA A 135 3.62 -20.72 7.03
N ARG A 136 3.33 -19.79 6.11
CA ARG A 136 4.25 -19.34 5.06
C ARG A 136 5.47 -18.60 5.63
N LEU A 137 5.25 -17.71 6.60
CA LEU A 137 6.33 -16.92 7.20
C LEU A 137 7.12 -17.69 8.26
N GLY A 138 6.58 -18.79 8.80
CA GLY A 138 7.24 -19.58 9.83
C GLY A 138 7.44 -18.84 11.16
N VAL A 139 6.55 -17.90 11.48
CA VAL A 139 6.62 -17.04 12.67
C VAL A 139 5.65 -17.49 13.76
N SER A 140 5.91 -17.03 15.00
CA SER A 140 5.00 -17.29 16.12
C SER A 140 3.71 -16.48 15.97
N GLU A 141 2.62 -16.98 16.57
CA GLU A 141 1.30 -16.33 16.51
C GLU A 141 1.33 -14.93 17.13
N SER A 142 2.02 -14.77 18.27
CA SER A 142 2.17 -13.48 18.94
C SER A 142 2.93 -12.48 18.06
N TYR A 143 4.03 -12.90 17.45
CA TYR A 143 4.82 -12.02 16.58
C TYR A 143 4.03 -11.60 15.34
N LEU A 144 3.29 -12.53 14.72
CA LEU A 144 2.40 -12.21 13.61
C LEU A 144 1.28 -11.25 14.02
N SER A 145 0.69 -11.41 15.22
CA SER A 145 -0.32 -10.46 15.72
C SER A 145 0.19 -9.02 15.72
N HIS A 146 1.44 -8.80 16.14
CA HIS A 146 2.06 -7.48 16.18
C HIS A 146 2.27 -6.91 14.77
N ILE A 147 2.86 -7.69 13.86
CA ILE A 147 3.04 -7.29 12.46
C ILE A 147 1.70 -6.91 11.82
N LEU A 148 0.69 -7.78 11.95
CA LEU A 148 -0.62 -7.56 11.34
C LEU A 148 -1.35 -6.37 11.96
N ARG A 149 -1.09 -6.04 13.23
CA ARG A 149 -1.65 -4.85 13.87
C ARG A 149 -1.08 -3.59 13.24
N ASP A 150 0.24 -3.49 13.14
CA ASP A 150 0.89 -2.30 12.58
C ASP A 150 0.57 -2.12 11.09
N LEU A 151 0.50 -3.23 10.34
CA LEU A 151 0.07 -3.20 8.94
C LEU A 151 -1.38 -2.73 8.79
N ASP A 152 -2.29 -3.15 9.67
CA ASP A 152 -3.71 -2.75 9.64
C ASP A 152 -3.87 -1.28 10.07
N GLU A 153 -3.13 -0.83 11.09
CA GLU A 153 -3.13 0.57 11.54
C GLU A 153 -2.60 1.54 10.46
N ALA A 154 -1.74 1.05 9.55
CA ALA A 154 -1.22 1.79 8.40
C ALA A 154 -2.02 1.57 7.10
N ASP A 155 -3.19 0.93 7.14
CA ASP A 155 -4.00 0.56 5.96
C ASP A 155 -3.23 -0.23 4.88
N LEU A 156 -2.15 -0.92 5.27
CA LEU A 156 -1.41 -1.82 4.39
C LEU A 156 -2.18 -3.13 4.19
N ILE A 157 -2.96 -3.54 5.19
CA ILE A 157 -3.87 -4.67 5.09
C ILE A 157 -5.25 -4.30 5.64
N VAL A 158 -6.23 -5.16 5.39
CA VAL A 158 -7.52 -5.15 6.07
C VAL A 158 -7.74 -6.51 6.72
N ARG A 159 -8.12 -6.51 8.00
CA ARG A 159 -8.48 -7.72 8.74
C ARG A 159 -9.99 -7.88 8.82
N ARG A 160 -10.51 -9.03 8.37
CA ARG A 160 -11.93 -9.39 8.49
C ARG A 160 -12.09 -10.69 9.25
N ARG A 161 -13.05 -10.74 10.17
CA ARG A 161 -13.43 -11.98 10.86
C ARG A 161 -14.64 -12.57 10.14
N GLU A 162 -14.49 -13.73 9.54
CA GLU A 162 -15.62 -14.50 9.04
C GLU A 162 -16.27 -15.26 10.22
N GLU A 163 -17.60 -15.35 10.24
CA GLU A 163 -18.34 -15.99 11.35
C GLU A 163 -17.85 -17.43 11.58
N GLY A 164 -17.36 -17.70 12.80
CA GLY A 164 -16.84 -19.00 13.19
C GLY A 164 -15.52 -19.41 12.50
N ARG A 165 -14.87 -18.51 11.75
CA ARG A 165 -13.66 -18.80 10.97
C ARG A 165 -12.45 -17.97 11.44
N ASP A 166 -11.30 -18.34 10.89
CA ASP A 166 -10.03 -17.63 11.06
C ASP A 166 -10.13 -16.18 10.55
N ILE A 167 -9.22 -15.33 11.00
CA ILE A 167 -9.11 -13.96 10.48
C ILE A 167 -8.62 -14.04 9.03
N VAL A 168 -9.35 -13.40 8.12
CA VAL A 168 -8.96 -13.27 6.72
C VAL A 168 -8.30 -11.91 6.52
N LEU A 169 -7.18 -11.92 5.82
CA LEU A 169 -6.33 -10.77 5.53
C LEU A 169 -6.46 -10.44 4.04
N ASP A 170 -6.55 -9.16 3.72
CA ASP A 170 -6.57 -8.67 2.34
C ASP A 170 -5.67 -7.43 2.25
N LEU A 171 -5.24 -7.04 1.04
CA LEU A 171 -4.49 -5.79 0.87
C LEU A 171 -5.40 -4.59 1.15
N GLY A 172 -4.92 -3.66 1.97
CA GLY A 172 -5.57 -2.37 2.15
C GLY A 172 -5.32 -1.44 0.95
N PRO A 173 -5.97 -0.28 0.91
CA PRO A 173 -5.75 0.71 -0.15
C PRO A 173 -4.27 1.11 -0.27
N VAL A 174 -3.62 1.43 0.86
CA VAL A 174 -2.19 1.78 0.89
C VAL A 174 -1.34 0.56 0.56
N GLY A 175 -1.72 -0.62 1.05
CA GLY A 175 -1.02 -1.87 0.75
C GLY A 175 -0.97 -2.19 -0.74
N ARG A 176 -2.08 -1.99 -1.47
CA ARG A 176 -2.11 -2.17 -2.93
C ARG A 176 -1.16 -1.21 -3.63
N GLU A 177 -1.12 0.06 -3.23
CA GLU A 177 -0.20 1.04 -3.80
C GLU A 177 1.27 0.65 -3.53
N VAL A 178 1.59 0.23 -2.30
CA VAL A 178 2.93 -0.22 -1.91
C VAL A 178 3.35 -1.46 -2.69
N VAL A 179 2.46 -2.44 -2.84
CA VAL A 179 2.73 -3.65 -3.62
C VAL A 179 3.01 -3.30 -5.08
N GLN A 180 2.19 -2.44 -5.68
CA GLN A 180 2.38 -1.98 -7.07
C GLN A 180 3.66 -1.16 -7.26
N GLN A 181 4.18 -0.50 -6.22
CA GLN A 181 5.40 0.32 -6.33
C GLN A 181 6.67 -0.46 -6.03
N SER A 182 6.61 -1.40 -5.07
CA SER A 182 7.81 -1.96 -4.44
C SER A 182 7.93 -3.48 -4.56
N VAL A 183 6.81 -4.21 -4.66
CA VAL A 183 6.81 -5.68 -4.65
C VAL A 183 6.76 -6.24 -6.07
N LEU A 184 5.71 -5.87 -6.82
CA LEU A 184 5.53 -6.31 -8.20
C LEU A 184 5.18 -5.10 -9.08
N PRO A 185 6.18 -4.26 -9.42
CA PRO A 185 5.97 -3.13 -10.30
C PRO A 185 5.41 -3.56 -11.67
N PRO A 186 4.54 -2.77 -12.31
CA PRO A 186 3.96 -3.12 -13.61
C PRO A 186 5.00 -3.43 -14.69
N TRP A 187 6.17 -2.76 -14.66
CA TRP A 187 7.25 -3.07 -15.59
C TRP A 187 7.85 -4.46 -15.36
N LEU A 188 7.92 -4.93 -14.11
CA LEU A 188 8.47 -6.24 -13.77
C LEU A 188 7.50 -7.36 -14.17
N ASP A 189 6.20 -7.14 -13.95
CA ASP A 189 5.13 -8.04 -14.44
C ASP A 189 5.16 -8.15 -15.98
N HIS A 190 5.36 -7.04 -16.68
CA HIS A 190 5.55 -7.03 -18.13
C HIS A 190 6.78 -7.84 -18.57
N VAL A 191 7.91 -7.68 -17.88
CA VAL A 191 9.12 -8.48 -18.13
C VAL A 191 8.86 -9.97 -17.92
N ALA A 192 8.16 -10.35 -16.85
CA ALA A 192 7.80 -11.75 -16.59
C ALA A 192 6.93 -12.32 -17.72
N GLY A 193 5.92 -11.56 -18.17
CA GLY A 193 5.08 -11.96 -19.31
C GLY A 193 5.85 -12.07 -20.63
N VAL A 194 6.85 -11.21 -20.87
CA VAL A 194 7.74 -11.34 -22.03
C VAL A 194 8.57 -12.64 -21.95
N LEU A 195 9.15 -12.94 -20.78
CA LEU A 195 9.92 -14.15 -20.56
C LEU A 195 9.09 -15.43 -20.76
N ASP A 196 7.84 -15.44 -20.29
CA ASP A 196 6.95 -16.58 -20.45
C ASP A 196 6.57 -16.82 -21.92
N ARG A 197 6.34 -15.76 -22.71
CA ARG A 197 6.13 -15.84 -24.16
C ARG A 197 7.37 -16.38 -24.90
N LEU A 198 8.55 -15.87 -24.55
CA LEU A 198 9.81 -16.38 -25.11
C LEU A 198 10.01 -17.86 -24.80
N ARG A 199 9.76 -18.28 -23.54
CA ARG A 199 9.91 -19.67 -23.11
C ARG A 199 8.91 -20.62 -23.77
N SER A 200 7.67 -20.18 -23.99
CA SER A 200 6.64 -20.96 -24.69
C SER A 200 6.85 -21.01 -26.21
N GLY A 201 7.70 -20.13 -26.76
CA GLY A 201 7.86 -19.95 -28.20
C GLY A 201 6.66 -19.26 -28.85
N GLU A 202 5.77 -18.66 -28.05
CA GLU A 202 4.61 -17.92 -28.52
C GLU A 202 4.99 -16.47 -28.79
N GLY A 203 5.12 -16.13 -30.08
CA GLY A 203 5.33 -14.76 -30.55
C GLY A 203 6.72 -14.49 -31.09
N GLU A 204 6.85 -13.33 -31.74
CA GLU A 204 8.13 -12.85 -32.24
C GLU A 204 8.98 -12.29 -31.09
N ALA A 205 10.31 -12.35 -31.27
CA ALA A 205 11.24 -11.69 -30.37
C ALA A 205 10.85 -10.20 -30.26
N PRO A 206 10.68 -9.65 -29.04
CA PRO A 206 10.39 -8.23 -28.92
C PRO A 206 11.55 -7.42 -29.49
N GLU A 207 11.26 -6.37 -30.24
CA GLU A 207 12.27 -5.40 -30.66
C GLU A 207 12.75 -4.60 -29.44
N ALA A 208 14.07 -4.48 -29.27
CA ALA A 208 14.67 -3.86 -28.09
C ALA A 208 14.18 -2.41 -27.86
N ASP A 209 14.12 -1.60 -28.92
CA ASP A 209 13.69 -0.19 -28.81
C ASP A 209 12.22 -0.06 -28.39
N ARG A 210 11.37 -0.95 -28.91
CA ARG A 210 9.95 -1.00 -28.53
C ARG A 210 9.77 -1.45 -27.09
N LEU A 211 10.48 -2.50 -26.67
CA LEU A 211 10.41 -3.01 -25.30
C LEU A 211 10.97 -2.01 -24.29
N GLU A 212 12.04 -1.27 -24.63
CA GLU A 212 12.53 -0.15 -23.81
C GLU A 212 11.42 0.87 -23.54
N ALA A 213 10.72 1.31 -24.59
CA ALA A 213 9.63 2.28 -24.47
C ALA A 213 8.47 1.73 -23.62
N GLU A 214 8.06 0.48 -23.85
CA GLU A 214 6.99 -0.16 -23.08
C GLU A 214 7.31 -0.30 -21.58
N LEU A 215 8.57 -0.58 -21.25
CA LEU A 215 9.05 -0.65 -19.86
C LEU A 215 9.07 0.73 -19.19
N MET A 216 9.49 1.77 -19.92
CA MET A 216 9.48 3.15 -19.43
C MET A 216 8.06 3.63 -19.13
N ASP A 217 7.10 3.38 -20.04
CA ASP A 217 5.69 3.71 -19.84
C ASP A 217 5.08 3.00 -18.62
N ARG A 218 5.61 1.83 -18.25
CA ARG A 218 5.20 1.04 -17.09
C ARG A 218 5.99 1.35 -15.80
N GLY A 219 6.79 2.41 -15.81
CA GLY A 219 7.47 2.91 -14.62
C GLY A 219 8.78 2.18 -14.29
N ALA A 220 9.51 1.68 -15.29
CA ALA A 220 10.88 1.22 -15.07
C ALA A 220 11.72 2.33 -14.41
N PRO A 221 12.64 1.99 -13.49
CA PRO A 221 13.30 2.98 -12.63
C PRO A 221 14.24 3.93 -13.38
N SER A 222 14.74 3.52 -14.55
CA SER A 222 15.53 4.38 -15.43
C SER A 222 15.53 3.87 -16.86
N ARG A 223 15.73 4.79 -17.81
CA ARG A 223 15.87 4.47 -19.23
C ARG A 223 17.04 3.51 -19.52
N LEU A 224 18.15 3.69 -18.82
CA LEU A 224 19.31 2.80 -18.96
C LEU A 224 18.98 1.36 -18.53
N ALA A 225 18.28 1.18 -17.40
CA ALA A 225 17.87 -0.13 -16.93
C ALA A 225 16.86 -0.78 -17.89
N ALA A 226 15.85 -0.02 -18.35
CA ALA A 226 14.87 -0.48 -19.33
C ALA A 226 15.54 -0.94 -20.62
N ARG A 227 16.46 -0.13 -21.18
CA ARG A 227 17.22 -0.47 -22.38
C ARG A 227 18.04 -1.75 -22.21
N ARG A 228 18.79 -1.87 -21.10
CA ARG A 228 19.63 -3.06 -20.84
C ARG A 228 18.79 -4.33 -20.71
N LEU A 229 17.65 -4.27 -20.03
CA LEU A 229 16.71 -5.38 -19.94
C LEU A 229 16.12 -5.73 -21.31
N ALA A 230 15.72 -4.73 -22.10
CA ALA A 230 15.17 -4.94 -23.42
C ALA A 230 16.17 -5.58 -24.40
N GLU A 231 17.41 -5.09 -24.42
CA GLU A 231 18.53 -5.69 -25.19
C GLU A 231 18.76 -7.15 -24.77
N ALA A 232 18.80 -7.44 -23.47
CA ALA A 232 19.03 -8.78 -22.95
C ALA A 232 17.88 -9.75 -23.32
N LEU A 233 16.62 -9.32 -23.19
CA LEU A 233 15.45 -10.13 -23.54
C LEU A 233 15.37 -10.39 -25.05
N SER A 234 15.69 -9.39 -25.86
CA SER A 234 15.74 -9.53 -27.33
C SER A 234 16.81 -10.56 -27.76
N ALA A 235 17.96 -10.55 -27.09
CA ALA A 235 19.07 -11.46 -27.37
C ALA A 235 18.78 -12.92 -26.97
N LEU A 236 17.84 -13.18 -26.05
CA LEU A 236 17.46 -14.53 -25.64
C LEU A 236 16.58 -15.25 -26.67
N ALA A 237 15.84 -14.52 -27.50
CA ALA A 237 14.86 -15.08 -28.42
C ALA A 237 15.42 -16.02 -29.52
N PRO A 238 16.60 -15.77 -30.14
CA PRO A 238 17.14 -16.64 -31.19
C PRO A 238 17.72 -17.95 -30.67
N GLY A 239 18.08 -18.01 -29.37
CA GLY A 239 18.82 -19.14 -28.78
C GLY A 239 17.96 -20.20 -28.12
N LEU A 240 16.65 -19.97 -27.96
CA LEU A 240 15.76 -20.96 -27.37
C LEU A 240 15.47 -22.04 -28.42
N PRO A 241 15.79 -23.33 -28.14
CA PRO A 241 15.49 -24.41 -29.06
C PRO A 241 14.00 -24.36 -29.34
N ARG A 242 13.63 -24.08 -30.60
CA ARG A 242 12.25 -24.27 -31.07
C ARG A 242 11.91 -25.70 -30.71
N SER A 243 10.90 -25.88 -29.85
CA SER A 243 10.33 -27.19 -29.56
C SER A 243 9.82 -27.76 -30.89
N THR A 244 10.71 -28.39 -31.65
CA THR A 244 10.39 -29.11 -32.86
C THR A 244 9.68 -30.36 -32.38
N GLY A 245 8.35 -30.28 -32.36
CA GLY A 245 7.47 -31.29 -31.81
C GLY A 245 7.84 -32.71 -32.24
N ALA A 246 8.26 -33.49 -31.25
CA ALA A 246 8.13 -34.93 -31.17
C ALA A 246 8.31 -35.35 -29.71
N ALA A 247 7.52 -34.76 -28.81
CA ALA A 247 7.40 -35.25 -27.44
C ALA A 247 5.91 -35.35 -27.12
N GLU A 248 5.52 -36.58 -26.80
CA GLU A 248 4.22 -37.01 -26.30
C GLU A 248 3.61 -35.96 -25.36
N SER A 249 2.32 -35.68 -25.55
CA SER A 249 1.51 -34.83 -24.67
C SER A 249 1.90 -35.03 -23.20
N PRO A 250 2.55 -34.07 -22.55
CA PRO A 250 2.65 -34.11 -21.11
C PRO A 250 1.24 -33.92 -20.57
N ALA A 251 0.89 -34.75 -19.58
CA ALA A 251 -0.36 -34.69 -18.84
C ALA A 251 -0.74 -33.23 -18.47
N PRO A 252 -2.05 -32.90 -18.40
CA PRO A 252 -2.51 -31.52 -18.22
C PRO A 252 -1.77 -30.83 -17.09
N ALA A 253 -1.25 -29.65 -17.40
CA ALA A 253 -0.52 -28.79 -16.49
C ALA A 253 -1.30 -28.65 -15.17
N ARG A 254 -0.73 -29.18 -14.08
CA ARG A 254 -1.12 -28.80 -12.73
C ARG A 254 -0.89 -27.30 -12.59
N ASP A 255 -1.91 -26.61 -12.09
CA ASP A 255 -1.90 -25.21 -11.67
C ASP A 255 -0.52 -24.76 -11.16
N TRP A 256 0.05 -23.76 -11.82
CA TRP A 256 1.35 -23.16 -11.48
C TRP A 256 1.32 -22.30 -10.20
N ASN A 257 0.30 -22.46 -9.36
CA ASN A 257 0.19 -21.78 -8.06
C ASN A 257 1.13 -22.37 -6.97
N MET A 258 2.14 -23.17 -7.35
CA MET A 258 3.15 -23.74 -6.44
C MET A 258 4.60 -23.34 -6.76
N GLY A 259 4.85 -22.53 -7.79
CA GLY A 259 6.21 -22.35 -8.33
C GLY A 259 7.16 -21.41 -7.57
N LEU A 260 6.65 -20.41 -6.85
CA LEU A 260 7.50 -19.40 -6.19
C LEU A 260 7.81 -19.72 -4.73
N SER A 261 6.99 -20.53 -4.06
CA SER A 261 7.20 -20.94 -2.66
C SER A 261 8.49 -21.74 -2.42
N GLY A 262 8.96 -22.49 -3.42
CA GLY A 262 10.17 -23.33 -3.30
C GLY A 262 11.48 -22.53 -3.28
N LEU A 263 11.54 -21.38 -3.93
CA LEU A 263 12.73 -20.52 -3.98
C LEU A 263 12.99 -19.81 -2.65
N TRP A 264 11.94 -19.53 -1.86
CA TRP A 264 12.06 -18.88 -0.54
C TRP A 264 12.24 -19.87 0.61
N ALA A 265 11.70 -21.09 0.51
CA ALA A 265 11.90 -22.15 1.50
C ALA A 265 13.38 -22.52 1.70
N ASN A 266 14.17 -22.51 0.62
CA ASN A 266 15.62 -22.78 0.69
C ASN A 266 16.40 -21.66 1.38
N ARG A 267 15.92 -20.41 1.35
CA ARG A 267 16.55 -19.28 2.03
C ARG A 267 16.25 -19.24 3.53
N ALA A 268 15.08 -19.76 3.95
CA ALA A 268 14.73 -19.92 5.36
C ALA A 268 15.48 -21.09 6.04
N ALA A 269 15.83 -22.13 5.29
CA ALA A 269 16.67 -23.23 5.79
C ALA A 269 18.11 -22.77 6.07
N ASP A 270 18.68 -21.93 5.20
CA ASP A 270 20.05 -21.39 5.33
C ASP A 270 20.22 -20.42 6.51
N LEU A 271 19.13 -19.80 6.98
CA LEU A 271 19.12 -18.95 8.19
C LEU A 271 18.92 -19.74 9.50
N ARG A 272 18.33 -20.95 9.47
CA ARG A 272 18.22 -21.82 10.66
C ARG A 272 19.57 -22.42 11.04
N ASP A 273 20.42 -22.72 10.07
CA ASP A 273 21.70 -23.41 10.31
C ASP A 273 22.77 -22.50 10.98
N ARG A 274 22.54 -21.18 11.00
CA ARG A 274 23.42 -20.22 11.69
C ARG A 274 23.09 -20.02 13.17
N HIS A 275 21.97 -20.55 13.67
CA HIS A 275 21.52 -20.32 15.05
C HIS A 275 21.54 -21.58 15.95
N THR A 276 22.02 -22.71 15.44
CA THR A 276 22.14 -23.98 16.19
C THR A 276 23.58 -24.32 16.59
N ARG A 277 24.53 -23.37 16.52
CA ARG A 277 25.84 -23.58 17.16
C ARG A 277 25.70 -23.48 18.69
N PRO A 278 26.01 -24.56 19.44
CA PRO A 278 26.00 -24.49 20.90
C PRO A 278 27.07 -23.49 21.35
N VAL A 279 26.67 -22.54 22.21
CA VAL A 279 27.60 -21.68 22.94
C VAL A 279 28.40 -22.60 23.85
N ALA A 280 29.67 -22.81 23.52
CA ALA A 280 30.58 -23.55 24.37
C ALA A 280 30.69 -22.86 25.74
N ASP A 281 30.54 -23.68 26.77
CA ASP A 281 30.68 -23.41 28.19
C ASP A 281 31.79 -22.39 28.49
N LEU A 282 31.41 -21.18 28.90
CA LEU A 282 32.35 -20.23 29.48
C LEU A 282 32.57 -20.63 30.93
N GLY A 283 33.73 -21.26 31.17
CA GLY A 283 34.17 -21.75 32.45
C GLY A 283 34.05 -20.72 33.57
N VAL A 284 33.51 -21.21 34.70
CA VAL A 284 33.46 -20.53 35.99
C VAL A 284 34.87 -20.17 36.45
N VAL A 285 35.14 -18.88 36.61
CA VAL A 285 36.37 -18.37 37.23
C VAL A 285 36.23 -18.51 38.76
N PRO A 286 37.15 -19.18 39.47
CA PRO A 286 37.09 -19.27 40.92
C PRO A 286 37.48 -17.94 41.57
N ALA A 287 36.77 -17.58 42.65
CA ALA A 287 37.02 -16.40 43.45
C ALA A 287 38.37 -16.49 44.19
N HIS A 288 39.18 -15.43 44.10
CA HIS A 288 40.36 -15.26 44.94
C HIS A 288 39.96 -14.89 46.37
N PRO A 289 40.61 -15.45 47.41
CA PRO A 289 40.38 -15.06 48.78
C PRO A 289 41.19 -13.79 49.11
N GLY A 290 40.53 -12.84 49.77
CA GLY A 290 41.11 -11.70 50.45
C GLY A 290 40.33 -11.45 51.73
#